data_AF-K1Q6Y1-F1
#
_entry.id   AF-K1Q6Y1-F1
#
_cell.length_a   1.000
_cell.length_b   1.000
_cell.length_c   1.000
_cell.angle_alpha   90.00
_cell.angle_beta   90.00
_cell.angle_gamma   90.00
#
_symmetry.space_group_name_H-M   'P 1'
#
loop_
_entity.id
_entity.type
_entity.pdbx_description
1 polymer ?
#
loop_
_entity_poly.entity_id
_entity_poly.type
_entity_poly.pdbx_seq_one_letter_code
_entity_poly.pdbx_strand_id
1 'polypeptide(L)'
;MDIIGFDSSAPTAIHQLISKDGINVVKTIREFSVENRACKSDNVLFALALCCRCTDPETKEAAYKALSDVCRIPTHLFKFIKVSQEVNSKGKGWGRAHRKGVSMWYHSYKNKDGGIPLLAYHMTKYKARFGFTHKDVFRLCHIKTDYNALGYLVHHFYRRNGHREDDWQHQFNLARQNLTEYDELELKKVIDLLQLVDDAKRCKDEQIMKSMILSNVLKIVQKCDNEEKRPLYVLVREHVPTSLLKSKEVWVGLMRFMPMAAMLRNLGRMSSFGLLDFDSFGETLTIDKLKNSVLLKGARIHPLTLLVAEKAYSKCRNKKGTIQWKENPNVRDALRDAFHLSFKNVEATGKRFLLAICISDPENPHVNGTPSITALEAAAAMALVTRRIETDCDIVAFSGIQSTEHPNITNFSISPEACEDDLDAVLDKCSKLPCAKTNIAAPIIL
;
A
#
# COMPACT_ATOMS: atom_id res chain seq x y z
N MET A 1 -1.41 -8.52 17.43
CA MET A 1 -2.41 -7.85 16.58
C MET A 1 -3.10 -8.98 15.87
N ASP A 2 -3.96 -9.63 16.64
CA ASP A 2 -4.72 -10.78 16.21
C ASP A 2 -5.61 -10.31 15.08
N ILE A 3 -5.42 -10.92 13.91
CA ILE A 3 -6.39 -10.82 12.83
C ILE A 3 -7.62 -11.48 13.43
N ILE A 4 -8.63 -10.67 13.75
CA ILE A 4 -10.04 -11.00 14.04
C ILE A 4 -10.23 -12.48 14.35
N GLY A 5 -10.56 -12.82 15.60
CA GLY A 5 -10.97 -14.17 15.98
C GLY A 5 -12.14 -14.62 15.09
N PHE A 6 -11.83 -15.31 14.00
CA PHE A 6 -12.80 -15.88 13.08
C PHE A 6 -13.18 -17.25 13.63
N ASP A 7 -14.42 -17.36 14.06
CA ASP A 7 -15.04 -18.64 14.35
C ASP A 7 -15.04 -19.48 13.06
N SER A 8 -14.30 -20.58 13.09
CA SER A 8 -14.09 -21.48 11.96
C SER A 8 -15.30 -22.35 11.61
N SER A 9 -16.43 -22.19 12.30
CA SER A 9 -17.56 -23.13 12.25
C SER A 9 -18.70 -22.76 11.29
N ALA A 10 -18.75 -21.54 10.73
CA ALA A 10 -19.78 -21.14 9.76
C ALA A 10 -19.18 -20.75 8.38
N PRO A 11 -19.73 -21.22 7.24
CA PRO A 11 -19.34 -20.73 5.92
C PRO A 11 -19.66 -19.24 5.82
N THR A 12 -18.63 -18.40 5.82
CA THR A 12 -18.77 -16.97 5.56
C THR A 12 -19.33 -16.73 4.14
N ALA A 13 -19.92 -15.56 3.89
CA ALA A 13 -20.50 -15.18 2.60
C ALA A 13 -19.55 -15.44 1.41
N ILE A 14 -18.24 -15.28 1.60
CA ILE A 14 -17.24 -15.56 0.58
C ILE A 14 -17.13 -17.05 0.23
N HIS A 15 -17.31 -17.98 1.17
CA HIS A 15 -17.33 -19.41 0.86
C HIS A 15 -18.53 -19.78 -0.02
N GLN A 16 -19.69 -19.20 0.27
CA GLN A 16 -20.90 -19.39 -0.55
C GLN A 16 -20.69 -18.85 -1.97
N LEU A 17 -20.12 -17.65 -2.11
CA LEU A 17 -19.80 -17.07 -3.42
C LEU A 17 -18.79 -17.92 -4.20
N ILE A 18 -17.72 -18.39 -3.55
CA ILE A 18 -16.73 -19.27 -4.19
C ILE A 18 -17.38 -20.56 -4.69
N SER A 19 -18.31 -21.15 -3.93
CA SER A 19 -19.01 -22.36 -4.36
C SER A 19 -19.99 -22.13 -5.51
N LYS A 20 -20.53 -20.91 -5.64
CA LYS A 20 -21.52 -20.58 -6.67
C LYS A 20 -20.88 -20.09 -7.98
N ASP A 21 -19.86 -19.22 -7.87
CA ASP A 21 -19.21 -18.56 -9.01
C ASP A 21 -17.79 -18.09 -8.63
N GLY A 22 -16.90 -19.04 -8.34
CA GLY A 22 -15.54 -18.73 -7.91
C GLY A 22 -14.68 -18.02 -8.96
N ILE A 23 -14.94 -18.22 -10.25
CA ILE A 23 -14.21 -17.53 -11.33
C ILE A 23 -14.50 -16.02 -11.29
N ASN A 24 -15.76 -15.62 -11.16
CA ASN A 24 -16.11 -14.22 -11.06
C ASN A 24 -15.60 -13.58 -9.75
N VAL A 25 -15.56 -14.34 -8.65
CA VAL A 25 -14.92 -13.90 -7.40
C VAL A 25 -13.44 -13.57 -7.66
N VAL A 26 -12.69 -14.46 -8.32
CA VAL A 26 -11.27 -14.23 -8.66
C VAL A 26 -11.11 -13.01 -9.58
N LYS A 27 -11.99 -12.85 -10.58
CA LYS A 27 -12.00 -11.68 -11.48
C LYS A 27 -12.18 -10.39 -10.69
N THR A 28 -13.17 -10.34 -9.81
CA THR A 28 -13.46 -9.18 -8.94
C THR A 28 -12.27 -8.85 -8.02
N ILE A 29 -11.65 -9.88 -7.41
CA ILE A 29 -10.44 -9.71 -6.57
C ILE A 29 -9.31 -9.07 -7.37
N ARG A 30 -9.07 -9.56 -8.59
CA ARG A 30 -8.02 -9.04 -9.47
C ARG A 30 -8.30 -7.60 -9.87
N GLU A 31 -9.51 -7.28 -10.30
CA GLU A 31 -9.93 -5.91 -10.67
C GLU A 31 -9.72 -4.93 -9.51
N PHE A 32 -10.22 -5.25 -8.31
CA PHE A 32 -10.04 -4.41 -7.13
C PHE A 32 -8.58 -4.17 -6.77
N SER A 33 -7.70 -5.15 -7.02
CA SER A 33 -6.26 -5.01 -6.76
C SER A 33 -5.54 -4.19 -7.82
N VAL A 34 -5.77 -4.51 -9.10
CA VAL A 34 -5.09 -3.90 -10.24
C VAL A 34 -5.49 -2.43 -10.38
N GLU A 35 -6.78 -2.13 -10.21
CA GLU A 35 -7.33 -0.78 -10.29
C GLU A 35 -7.21 -0.01 -8.97
N ASN A 36 -6.67 -0.63 -7.92
CA ASN A 36 -6.40 0.02 -6.64
C ASN A 36 -7.66 0.62 -5.97
N ARG A 37 -8.81 -0.05 -6.14
CA ARG A 37 -10.09 0.35 -5.53
C ARG A 37 -10.15 0.13 -4.02
N ALA A 38 -9.30 -0.75 -3.49
CA ALA A 38 -9.22 -1.03 -2.06
C ALA A 38 -8.13 -0.19 -1.37
N CYS A 39 -8.47 0.48 -0.27
CA CYS A 39 -7.52 1.26 0.53
C CYS A 39 -6.43 0.40 1.21
N LYS A 40 -6.73 -0.86 1.54
CA LYS A 40 -5.75 -1.85 2.03
C LYS A 40 -5.86 -3.15 1.25
N SER A 41 -4.72 -3.84 1.09
CA SER A 41 -4.65 -5.10 0.35
C SER A 41 -5.02 -6.33 1.18
N ASP A 42 -5.06 -6.25 2.51
CA ASP A 42 -5.28 -7.40 3.42
C ASP A 42 -6.53 -8.23 3.06
N ASN A 43 -7.68 -7.59 2.84
CA ASN A 43 -8.93 -8.28 2.52
C ASN A 43 -8.89 -8.95 1.13
N VAL A 44 -8.25 -8.30 0.16
CA VAL A 44 -8.06 -8.83 -1.20
C VAL A 44 -7.16 -10.07 -1.15
N LEU A 45 -6.10 -10.03 -0.35
CA LEU A 45 -5.18 -11.16 -0.17
C LEU A 45 -5.83 -12.32 0.59
N PHE A 46 -6.71 -12.02 1.55
CA PHE A 46 -7.50 -13.02 2.25
C PHE A 46 -8.48 -13.73 1.32
N ALA A 47 -9.25 -12.97 0.53
CA ALA A 47 -10.17 -13.52 -0.45
C ALA A 47 -9.45 -14.38 -1.50
N LEU A 48 -8.29 -13.93 -2.00
CA LEU A 48 -7.47 -14.70 -2.93
C LEU A 48 -6.97 -16.01 -2.31
N ALA A 49 -6.55 -15.98 -1.04
CA ALA A 49 -6.11 -17.17 -0.31
C ALA A 49 -7.23 -18.20 -0.19
N LEU A 50 -8.47 -17.78 0.10
CA LEU A 50 -9.61 -18.69 0.11
C LEU A 50 -9.87 -19.34 -1.26
N CYS A 51 -9.80 -18.55 -2.35
CA CYS A 51 -9.93 -19.07 -3.71
C CYS A 51 -8.81 -20.07 -4.05
N CYS A 52 -7.57 -19.82 -3.62
CA CYS A 52 -6.44 -20.73 -3.83
C CYS A 52 -6.56 -22.05 -3.04
N ARG A 53 -7.46 -22.09 -2.05
CA ARG A 53 -7.71 -23.23 -1.15
C ARG A 53 -9.07 -23.89 -1.35
N CYS A 54 -9.89 -23.41 -2.30
CA CYS A 54 -11.18 -24.03 -2.60
C CYS A 54 -11.03 -25.44 -3.18
N THR A 55 -12.12 -26.19 -3.21
CA THR A 55 -12.17 -27.54 -3.81
C THR A 55 -12.23 -27.48 -5.33
N ASP A 56 -12.93 -26.49 -5.89
CA ASP A 56 -13.08 -26.29 -7.34
C ASP A 56 -11.72 -26.09 -8.07
N PRO A 57 -11.35 -26.97 -9.02
CA PRO A 57 -10.09 -26.86 -9.76
C PRO A 57 -9.95 -25.60 -10.61
N GLU A 58 -11.03 -25.17 -11.28
CA GLU A 58 -10.98 -24.03 -12.21
C GLU A 58 -10.75 -22.72 -11.45
N THR A 59 -11.51 -22.48 -10.38
CA THR A 59 -11.32 -21.34 -9.48
C THR A 59 -9.92 -21.32 -8.88
N LYS A 60 -9.42 -22.48 -8.44
CA LYS A 60 -8.06 -22.59 -7.87
C LYS A 60 -7.00 -22.20 -8.91
N GLU A 61 -7.12 -22.70 -10.13
CA GLU A 61 -6.18 -22.37 -11.22
C GLU A 61 -6.23 -20.89 -11.56
N ALA A 62 -7.42 -20.31 -11.72
CA ALA A 62 -7.63 -18.90 -11.96
C ALA A 62 -7.01 -18.02 -10.85
N ALA A 63 -7.20 -18.42 -9.58
CA ALA A 63 -6.64 -17.70 -8.44
C ALA A 63 -5.11 -17.69 -8.45
N TYR A 64 -4.45 -18.83 -8.74
CA TYR A 64 -2.99 -18.86 -8.86
C TYR A 64 -2.46 -18.10 -10.07
N LYS A 65 -3.19 -18.08 -11.20
CA LYS A 65 -2.86 -17.25 -12.36
C LYS A 65 -2.91 -15.75 -12.03
N ALA A 66 -3.87 -15.32 -11.21
CA ALA A 66 -3.98 -13.93 -10.76
C ALA A 66 -2.96 -13.53 -9.66
N LEU A 67 -2.16 -14.47 -9.14
CA LEU A 67 -1.31 -14.23 -7.97
C LEU A 67 -0.28 -13.11 -8.20
N SER A 68 0.39 -13.07 -9.36
CA SER A 68 1.39 -12.03 -9.66
C SER A 68 0.80 -10.63 -9.78
N ASP A 69 -0.46 -10.54 -10.22
CA ASP A 69 -1.17 -9.29 -10.44
C ASP A 69 -1.63 -8.71 -9.10
N VAL A 70 -2.17 -9.55 -8.21
CA VAL A 70 -2.62 -9.15 -6.88
C VAL A 70 -1.43 -8.94 -5.92
N CYS A 71 -0.49 -9.88 -5.88
CA CYS A 71 0.69 -9.80 -5.02
C CYS A 71 1.80 -8.95 -5.65
N ARG A 72 1.59 -7.66 -5.83
CA ARG A 72 2.54 -6.76 -6.53
C ARG A 72 3.97 -6.72 -5.94
N ILE A 73 4.11 -6.86 -4.62
CA ILE A 73 5.40 -6.76 -3.89
C ILE A 73 5.56 -7.90 -2.86
N PRO A 74 6.77 -8.18 -2.34
CA PRO A 74 6.99 -9.26 -1.38
C PRO A 74 6.13 -9.19 -0.12
N THR A 75 5.79 -7.99 0.36
CA THR A 75 4.89 -7.82 1.52
C THR A 75 3.53 -8.48 1.26
N HIS A 76 2.98 -8.34 0.04
CA HIS A 76 1.73 -8.99 -0.34
C HIS A 76 1.90 -10.51 -0.44
N LEU A 77 2.98 -10.98 -1.08
CA LEU A 77 3.27 -12.41 -1.17
C LEU A 77 3.37 -13.06 0.21
N PHE A 78 4.14 -12.47 1.14
CA PHE A 78 4.32 -13.02 2.48
C PHE A 78 3.02 -12.99 3.29
N LYS A 79 2.21 -11.93 3.16
CA LYS A 79 0.86 -11.90 3.75
C LYS A 79 -0.04 -12.99 3.16
N PHE A 80 -0.06 -13.14 1.84
CA PHE A 80 -0.80 -14.19 1.16
C PHE A 80 -0.39 -15.59 1.64
N ILE A 81 0.90 -15.87 1.77
CA ILE A 81 1.41 -17.15 2.28
C ILE A 81 0.94 -17.36 3.72
N LYS A 82 1.09 -16.35 4.58
CA LYS A 82 0.66 -16.40 6.00
C LYS A 82 -0.84 -16.72 6.11
N VAL A 83 -1.68 -15.96 5.41
CA VAL A 83 -3.12 -16.17 5.41
C VAL A 83 -3.49 -17.52 4.77
N SER A 84 -2.81 -17.92 3.71
CA SER A 84 -3.01 -19.22 3.06
C SER A 84 -2.66 -20.41 3.95
N GLN A 85 -1.84 -20.23 4.99
CA GLN A 85 -1.60 -21.22 6.03
C GLN A 85 -2.72 -21.19 7.09
N GLU A 86 -3.14 -20.00 7.51
CA GLU A 86 -4.18 -19.81 8.53
C GLU A 86 -5.54 -20.37 8.08
N VAL A 87 -5.91 -20.17 6.81
CA VAL A 87 -7.18 -20.68 6.27
C VAL A 87 -7.12 -22.18 5.91
N ASN A 88 -5.96 -22.83 6.06
CA ASN A 88 -5.78 -24.24 5.74
C ASN A 88 -5.68 -25.09 7.02
N SER A 89 -6.83 -25.40 7.61
CA SER A 89 -6.93 -26.11 8.90
C SER A 89 -6.54 -27.60 8.86
N LYS A 90 -6.42 -28.22 7.67
CA LYS A 90 -6.30 -29.69 7.51
C LYS A 90 -5.01 -30.19 6.84
N GLY A 91 -4.00 -29.34 6.60
CA GLY A 91 -2.74 -29.81 5.98
C GLY A 91 -1.56 -28.87 6.08
N LYS A 92 -0.36 -29.35 5.66
CA LYS A 92 0.93 -28.61 5.74
C LYS A 92 0.98 -27.29 4.94
N GLY A 93 -0.06 -26.89 4.20
CA GLY A 93 -0.10 -25.64 3.44
C GLY A 93 0.59 -25.65 2.06
N TRP A 94 1.54 -26.56 1.80
CA TRP A 94 2.42 -26.49 0.63
C TRP A 94 2.20 -27.61 -0.40
N GLY A 95 0.97 -27.75 -0.91
CA GLY A 95 0.66 -28.67 -2.02
C GLY A 95 1.30 -28.26 -3.36
N ARG A 96 1.23 -29.14 -4.37
CA ARG A 96 1.86 -28.92 -5.70
C ARG A 96 1.46 -27.60 -6.34
N ALA A 97 0.16 -27.28 -6.37
CA ALA A 97 -0.36 -26.02 -6.93
C ALA A 97 0.19 -24.79 -6.20
N HIS A 98 0.23 -24.81 -4.87
CA HIS A 98 0.76 -23.70 -4.07
C HIS A 98 2.26 -23.47 -4.31
N ARG A 99 3.06 -24.55 -4.30
CA ARG A 99 4.49 -24.47 -4.62
C ARG A 99 4.72 -23.90 -6.02
N LYS A 100 3.98 -24.39 -7.02
CA LYS A 100 4.08 -23.91 -8.40
C LYS A 100 3.68 -22.43 -8.50
N GLY A 101 2.54 -22.03 -7.95
CA GLY A 101 2.06 -20.64 -8.00
C GLY A 101 3.02 -19.66 -7.33
N VAL A 102 3.53 -19.98 -6.15
CA VAL A 102 4.52 -19.15 -5.45
C VAL A 102 5.86 -19.10 -6.20
N SER A 103 6.31 -20.21 -6.79
CA SER A 103 7.50 -20.20 -7.66
C SER A 103 7.30 -19.31 -8.88
N MET A 104 6.15 -19.40 -9.54
CA MET A 104 5.80 -18.56 -10.70
C MET A 104 5.71 -17.07 -10.36
N TRP A 105 5.39 -16.71 -9.12
CA TRP A 105 5.45 -15.32 -8.68
C TRP A 105 6.86 -14.72 -8.83
N TYR A 106 7.91 -15.46 -8.47
CA TYR A 106 9.30 -15.00 -8.66
C TYR A 106 9.67 -14.95 -10.14
N HIS A 107 9.30 -15.97 -10.91
CA HIS A 107 9.57 -16.02 -12.35
C HIS A 107 8.84 -14.91 -13.12
N SER A 108 7.69 -14.45 -12.61
CA SER A 108 6.92 -13.37 -13.26
C SER A 108 7.70 -12.08 -13.43
N TYR A 109 8.74 -11.84 -12.61
CA TYR A 109 9.58 -10.64 -12.72
C TYR A 109 10.34 -10.56 -14.03
N LYS A 110 10.61 -11.69 -14.71
CA LYS A 110 11.19 -11.70 -16.05
C LYS A 110 10.36 -10.89 -17.05
N ASN A 111 9.03 -10.90 -16.88
CA ASN A 111 8.10 -10.23 -17.78
C ASN A 111 7.67 -8.85 -17.25
N LYS A 112 8.18 -8.42 -16.09
CA LYS A 112 7.88 -7.11 -15.51
C LYS A 112 8.88 -6.08 -16.01
N ASP A 113 8.43 -4.84 -16.14
CA ASP A 113 9.34 -3.71 -16.31
C ASP A 113 10.36 -3.67 -15.17
N GLY A 114 11.64 -3.64 -15.51
CA GLY A 114 12.74 -3.66 -14.55
C GLY A 114 13.27 -5.05 -14.21
N GLY A 115 12.61 -6.11 -14.68
CA GLY A 115 13.15 -7.47 -14.74
C GLY A 115 13.53 -8.07 -13.39
N ILE A 116 14.54 -8.93 -13.41
CA ILE A 116 15.12 -9.53 -12.19
C ILE A 116 15.85 -8.50 -11.30
N PRO A 117 16.47 -7.42 -11.81
CA PRO A 117 16.97 -6.33 -10.96
C PRO A 117 15.90 -5.70 -10.07
N LEU A 118 14.66 -5.56 -10.55
CA LEU A 118 13.53 -5.11 -9.71
C LEU A 118 13.22 -6.13 -8.60
N LEU A 119 13.29 -7.43 -8.89
CA LEU A 119 13.14 -8.46 -7.87
C LEU A 119 14.24 -8.34 -6.81
N ALA A 120 15.49 -8.15 -7.21
CA ALA A 120 16.62 -7.94 -6.29
C ALA A 120 16.37 -6.75 -5.36
N TYR A 121 15.98 -5.60 -5.91
CA TYR A 121 15.58 -4.42 -5.13
C TYR A 121 14.45 -4.72 -4.14
N HIS A 122 13.41 -5.43 -4.58
CA HIS A 122 12.30 -5.81 -3.71
C HIS A 122 12.76 -6.75 -2.59
N MET A 123 13.63 -7.71 -2.87
CA MET A 123 14.16 -8.65 -1.90
C MET A 123 15.04 -7.96 -0.84
N THR A 124 15.83 -6.96 -1.23
CA THR A 124 16.65 -6.19 -0.28
C THR A 124 15.81 -5.21 0.54
N LYS A 125 14.76 -4.63 -0.03
CA LYS A 125 13.85 -3.70 0.68
C LYS A 125 12.91 -4.42 1.64
N TYR A 126 12.35 -5.55 1.20
CA TYR A 126 11.35 -6.33 1.93
C TYR A 126 11.90 -7.67 2.40
N LYS A 127 13.07 -7.67 3.06
CA LYS A 127 13.79 -8.88 3.50
C LYS A 127 12.93 -9.91 4.23
N ALA A 128 12.05 -9.42 5.12
CA ALA A 128 11.15 -10.24 5.91
C ALA A 128 9.84 -9.52 6.24
N ARG A 129 8.70 -10.20 6.15
CA ARG A 129 7.38 -9.74 6.67
C ARG A 129 6.54 -10.94 7.07
N PHE A 130 5.59 -10.73 8.00
CA PHE A 130 4.61 -11.75 8.41
C PHE A 130 5.22 -13.11 8.79
N GLY A 131 6.44 -13.11 9.35
CA GLY A 131 7.16 -14.32 9.77
C GLY A 131 7.91 -15.05 8.65
N PHE A 132 7.95 -14.50 7.43
CA PHE A 132 8.65 -15.11 6.29
C PHE A 132 9.81 -14.25 5.80
N THR A 133 10.88 -14.93 5.39
CA THR A 133 11.94 -14.38 4.53
C THR A 133 11.84 -14.96 3.12
N HIS A 134 12.51 -14.34 2.15
CA HIS A 134 12.62 -14.93 0.80
C HIS A 134 13.27 -16.32 0.82
N LYS A 135 14.27 -16.53 1.68
CA LYS A 135 14.93 -17.83 1.89
C LYS A 135 13.94 -18.91 2.31
N ASP A 136 13.06 -18.61 3.25
CA ASP A 136 12.03 -19.57 3.71
C ASP A 136 11.09 -19.92 2.56
N VAL A 137 10.66 -18.92 1.80
CA VAL A 137 9.75 -19.14 0.66
C VAL A 137 10.43 -19.95 -0.45
N PHE A 138 11.70 -19.68 -0.78
CA PHE A 138 12.46 -20.48 -1.75
C PHE A 138 12.54 -21.96 -1.35
N ARG A 139 12.80 -22.23 -0.07
CA ARG A 139 12.82 -23.58 0.50
C ARG A 139 11.46 -24.26 0.39
N LEU A 140 10.39 -23.55 0.73
CA LEU A 140 9.04 -24.12 0.79
C LEU A 140 8.41 -24.34 -0.60
N CYS A 141 8.68 -23.46 -1.56
CA CYS A 141 8.19 -23.61 -2.93
C CYS A 141 9.06 -24.52 -3.81
N HIS A 142 10.26 -24.87 -3.35
CA HIS A 142 11.26 -25.65 -4.09
C HIS A 142 11.58 -24.98 -5.43
N ILE A 143 11.95 -23.69 -5.37
CA ILE A 143 12.21 -22.90 -6.58
C ILE A 143 13.33 -23.55 -7.41
N LYS A 144 13.07 -23.68 -8.71
CA LYS A 144 14.03 -24.11 -9.74
C LYS A 144 13.94 -23.12 -10.88
N THR A 145 15.07 -22.68 -11.39
CA THR A 145 15.18 -21.68 -12.44
C THR A 145 16.38 -21.99 -13.31
N ASP A 146 16.24 -21.75 -14.60
CA ASP A 146 17.29 -21.72 -15.62
C ASP A 146 17.81 -20.29 -15.87
N TYR A 147 17.09 -19.27 -15.38
CA TYR A 147 17.52 -17.87 -15.47
C TYR A 147 18.69 -17.55 -14.53
N ASN A 148 19.81 -17.11 -15.08
CA ASN A 148 21.04 -16.85 -14.33
C ASN A 148 20.88 -15.79 -13.24
N ALA A 149 20.23 -14.66 -13.52
CA ALA A 149 20.00 -13.61 -12.53
C ALA A 149 19.10 -14.08 -11.36
N LEU A 150 18.05 -14.86 -11.64
CA LEU A 150 17.18 -15.41 -10.59
C LEU A 150 17.91 -16.52 -9.82
N GLY A 151 18.65 -17.38 -10.51
CA GLY A 151 19.49 -18.42 -9.90
C GLY A 151 20.52 -17.81 -8.95
N TYR A 152 21.16 -16.71 -9.35
CA TYR A 152 22.08 -15.96 -8.51
C TYR A 152 21.38 -15.41 -7.25
N LEU A 153 20.20 -14.81 -7.37
CA LEU A 153 19.43 -14.34 -6.20
C LEU A 153 19.04 -15.49 -5.26
N VAL A 154 18.56 -16.61 -5.80
CA VAL A 154 18.23 -17.80 -5.02
C VAL A 154 19.47 -18.24 -4.25
N HIS A 155 20.60 -18.38 -4.93
CA HIS A 155 21.85 -18.79 -4.29
C HIS A 155 22.31 -17.79 -3.21
N HIS A 156 22.39 -16.50 -3.55
CA HIS A 156 22.85 -15.43 -2.65
C HIS A 156 22.06 -15.42 -1.33
N PHE A 157 20.72 -15.49 -1.41
CA PHE A 157 19.86 -15.48 -0.22
C PHE A 157 19.74 -16.86 0.45
N TYR A 158 20.08 -17.95 -0.22
CA TYR A 158 20.09 -19.29 0.37
C TYR A 158 21.29 -19.52 1.31
N ARG A 159 22.40 -18.79 1.12
CA ARG A 159 23.64 -18.95 1.91
C ARG A 159 23.38 -19.09 3.42
N ARG A 160 24.05 -20.08 4.02
CA ARG A 160 24.33 -20.13 5.46
C ARG A 160 25.43 -19.10 5.74
N ASN A 161 25.32 -18.32 6.81
CA ASN A 161 26.41 -17.43 7.24
C ASN A 161 27.71 -18.25 7.34
N GLY A 162 28.77 -17.89 6.58
CA GLY A 162 30.12 -18.45 6.77
C GLY A 162 30.89 -18.98 5.53
N HIS A 163 30.34 -19.03 4.31
CA HIS A 163 31.13 -19.44 3.13
C HIS A 163 31.78 -18.25 2.40
N ARG A 164 33.09 -18.34 2.13
CA ARG A 164 33.97 -17.33 1.49
C ARG A 164 33.52 -16.93 0.07
N GLU A 165 33.92 -15.73 -0.36
CA GLU A 165 33.59 -15.10 -1.66
C GLU A 165 34.19 -15.83 -2.88
N ASP A 166 35.26 -16.62 -2.69
CA ASP A 166 36.15 -17.12 -3.75
C ASP A 166 35.53 -18.11 -4.77
N ASP A 167 34.36 -18.69 -4.48
CA ASP A 167 33.70 -19.66 -5.37
C ASP A 167 32.85 -18.98 -6.48
N TRP A 168 32.54 -17.69 -6.33
CA TRP A 168 31.57 -17.00 -7.19
C TRP A 168 32.17 -16.35 -8.41
N GLN A 169 33.38 -15.76 -8.34
CA GLN A 169 34.07 -15.35 -9.58
C GLN A 169 34.20 -16.53 -10.54
N HIS A 170 34.45 -17.73 -10.01
CA HIS A 170 34.56 -18.95 -10.78
C HIS A 170 33.21 -19.39 -11.39
N GLN A 171 32.13 -19.49 -10.60
CA GLN A 171 30.79 -19.80 -11.14
C GLN A 171 30.24 -18.71 -12.08
N PHE A 172 30.56 -17.44 -11.81
CA PHE A 172 30.22 -16.28 -12.65
C PHE A 172 30.95 -16.34 -14.00
N ASN A 173 32.25 -16.67 -13.99
CA ASN A 173 33.04 -16.85 -15.20
C ASN A 173 32.59 -18.07 -16.02
N LEU A 174 32.15 -19.16 -15.37
CA LEU A 174 31.57 -20.33 -16.03
C LEU A 174 30.18 -20.01 -16.63
N ALA A 175 29.34 -19.25 -15.93
CA ALA A 175 28.01 -18.86 -16.42
C ALA A 175 28.08 -17.90 -17.63
N ARG A 176 29.13 -17.07 -17.75
CA ARG A 176 29.34 -16.17 -18.90
C ARG A 176 29.53 -16.88 -20.23
N GLN A 177 29.97 -18.15 -20.23
CA GLN A 177 30.34 -18.83 -21.47
C GLN A 177 29.15 -19.13 -22.39
N ASN A 178 27.90 -19.02 -21.92
CA ASN A 178 26.68 -19.32 -22.70
C ASN A 178 25.52 -18.31 -22.47
N LEU A 179 25.83 -17.05 -22.19
CA LEU A 179 24.81 -16.02 -21.89
C LEU A 179 24.45 -15.15 -23.09
N THR A 180 23.18 -14.74 -23.17
CA THR A 180 22.79 -13.62 -24.04
C THR A 180 23.30 -12.30 -23.44
N GLU A 181 23.52 -11.29 -24.29
CA GLU A 181 23.93 -9.94 -23.86
C GLU A 181 22.93 -9.32 -22.85
N TYR A 182 21.64 -9.61 -23.04
CA TYR A 182 20.57 -9.14 -22.14
C TYR A 182 20.66 -9.78 -20.74
N ASP A 183 20.86 -11.10 -20.68
CA ASP A 183 20.95 -11.83 -19.41
C ASP A 183 22.21 -11.43 -18.61
N GLU A 184 23.32 -11.15 -19.30
CA GLU A 184 24.55 -10.63 -18.69
C GLU A 184 24.32 -9.25 -18.06
N LEU A 185 23.61 -8.37 -18.77
CA LEU A 185 23.27 -7.03 -18.26
C LEU A 185 22.34 -7.08 -17.05
N GLU A 186 21.32 -7.94 -17.04
CA GLU A 186 20.45 -8.13 -15.87
C GLU A 186 21.23 -8.66 -14.67
N LEU A 187 22.08 -9.68 -14.87
CA LEU A 187 22.90 -10.26 -13.82
C LEU A 187 23.87 -9.22 -13.23
N LYS A 188 24.54 -8.45 -14.07
CA LYS A 188 25.44 -7.36 -13.62
C LYS A 188 24.69 -6.35 -12.74
N LYS A 189 23.51 -5.88 -13.18
CA LYS A 189 22.68 -4.94 -12.39
C LYS A 189 22.28 -5.53 -11.03
N VAL A 190 21.97 -6.83 -10.97
CA VAL A 190 21.67 -7.51 -9.70
C VAL A 190 22.88 -7.50 -8.78
N ILE A 191 24.06 -7.84 -9.29
CA ILE A 191 25.30 -7.87 -8.49
C ILE A 191 25.65 -6.49 -7.97
N ASP A 192 25.67 -5.47 -8.85
CA ASP A 192 25.97 -4.09 -8.49
C ASP A 192 25.00 -3.57 -7.40
N LEU A 193 23.71 -3.91 -7.52
CA LEU A 193 22.70 -3.56 -6.53
C LEU A 193 22.95 -4.22 -5.16
N LEU A 194 23.27 -5.52 -5.14
CA LEU A 194 23.51 -6.23 -3.89
C LEU A 194 24.78 -5.73 -3.19
N GLN A 195 25.86 -5.51 -3.95
CA GLN A 195 27.11 -4.95 -3.42
C GLN A 195 26.85 -3.59 -2.75
N LEU A 196 26.14 -2.71 -3.45
CA LEU A 196 25.79 -1.39 -2.97
C LEU A 196 24.92 -1.40 -1.72
N VAL A 197 23.99 -2.35 -1.62
CA VAL A 197 23.19 -2.57 -0.40
C VAL A 197 24.06 -3.09 0.75
N ASP A 198 25.06 -3.93 0.48
CA ASP A 198 25.98 -4.42 1.49
C ASP A 198 26.95 -3.34 1.99
N ASP A 199 27.46 -2.50 1.09
CA ASP A 199 28.25 -1.33 1.43
C ASP A 199 27.45 -0.35 2.29
N ALA A 200 26.18 -0.10 1.93
CA ALA A 200 25.28 0.75 2.70
C ALA A 200 25.04 0.20 4.13
N LYS A 201 24.91 -1.13 4.29
CA LYS A 201 24.77 -1.75 5.63
C LYS A 201 26.02 -1.61 6.48
N ARG A 202 27.21 -1.59 5.87
CA ARG A 202 28.51 -1.48 6.56
C ARG A 202 28.90 -0.03 6.84
N CYS A 203 28.27 0.93 6.14
CA CYS A 203 28.52 2.34 6.30
C CYS A 203 28.20 2.84 7.72
N LYS A 204 29.09 3.66 8.28
CA LYS A 204 28.95 4.26 9.62
C LYS A 204 28.95 5.79 9.58
N ASP A 205 29.26 6.38 8.43
CA ASP A 205 29.38 7.82 8.23
C ASP A 205 28.14 8.37 7.54
N GLU A 206 27.59 9.47 8.08
CA GLU A 206 26.35 10.05 7.57
C GLU A 206 26.51 10.77 6.22
N GLN A 207 27.65 11.38 5.95
CA GLN A 207 27.91 12.09 4.69
C GLN A 207 28.17 11.09 3.56
N ILE A 208 28.91 10.01 3.85
CA ILE A 208 29.07 8.90 2.91
C ILE A 208 27.72 8.27 2.61
N MET A 209 26.90 7.97 3.63
CA MET A 209 25.56 7.40 3.42
C MET A 209 24.67 8.32 2.59
N LYS A 210 24.66 9.64 2.88
CA LYS A 210 23.93 10.64 2.09
C LYS A 210 24.40 10.64 0.63
N SER A 211 25.72 10.64 0.40
CA SER A 211 26.31 10.58 -0.94
C SER A 211 25.91 9.30 -1.68
N MET A 212 25.95 8.13 -1.02
CA MET A 212 25.49 6.86 -1.58
C MET A 212 24.00 6.87 -1.92
N ILE A 213 23.16 7.56 -1.15
CA ILE A 213 21.73 7.70 -1.48
C ILE A 213 21.52 8.61 -2.70
N LEU A 214 22.29 9.70 -2.81
CA LEU A 214 22.13 10.70 -3.87
C LEU A 214 22.75 10.29 -5.22
N SER A 215 23.88 9.59 -5.20
CA SER A 215 24.64 9.17 -6.40
C SER A 215 24.03 7.97 -7.14
N ASN A 216 23.02 7.33 -6.55
CA ASN A 216 22.67 5.96 -6.87
C ASN A 216 21.41 5.82 -7.71
N VAL A 217 21.57 6.12 -8.99
CA VAL A 217 20.55 5.96 -10.02
C VAL A 217 20.91 4.75 -10.88
N LEU A 218 20.42 3.56 -10.51
CA LEU A 218 20.40 2.47 -11.48
C LEU A 218 19.27 2.75 -12.48
N LYS A 219 19.57 2.64 -13.78
CA LYS A 219 18.56 2.64 -14.86
C LYS A 219 17.73 1.34 -14.85
N ILE A 220 17.19 0.96 -13.68
CA ILE A 220 16.14 -0.05 -13.57
C ILE A 220 14.84 0.75 -13.74
N VAL A 221 14.10 0.43 -14.79
CA VAL A 221 12.86 1.12 -15.12
C VAL A 221 11.71 0.40 -14.44
N GLN A 222 10.85 1.13 -13.74
CA GLN A 222 9.52 0.64 -13.38
C GLN A 222 8.50 1.50 -14.14
N LYS A 223 7.54 0.89 -14.85
CA LYS A 223 6.39 1.65 -15.35
C LYS A 223 5.59 2.18 -14.17
N CYS A 224 5.35 3.49 -14.17
CA CYS A 224 4.20 4.06 -13.51
C CYS A 224 3.02 4.03 -14.49
N ASP A 225 1.79 4.14 -14.01
CA ASP A 225 0.57 4.07 -14.85
C ASP A 225 0.50 5.18 -15.93
N ASN A 226 1.43 6.14 -15.91
CA ASN A 226 1.68 7.11 -16.98
C ASN A 226 3.07 6.80 -17.55
N GLU A 227 3.18 6.63 -18.87
CA GLU A 227 4.25 6.02 -19.68
C GLU A 227 5.71 6.51 -19.49
N GLU A 228 5.95 7.35 -18.49
CA GLU A 228 7.25 7.87 -18.13
C GLU A 228 8.06 6.81 -17.34
N LYS A 229 9.04 6.21 -18.02
CA LYS A 229 10.01 5.27 -17.44
C LYS A 229 10.85 6.00 -16.38
N ARG A 230 10.64 5.69 -15.09
CA ARG A 230 11.43 6.30 -14.02
C ARG A 230 12.59 5.41 -13.58
N PRO A 231 13.79 5.97 -13.39
CA PRO A 231 14.91 5.21 -12.84
C PRO A 231 14.62 4.86 -11.38
N LEU A 232 14.98 3.63 -11.00
CA LEU A 232 14.83 3.15 -9.65
C LEU A 232 15.99 3.66 -8.79
N TYR A 233 15.65 4.45 -7.77
CA TYR A 233 16.57 4.81 -6.71
C TYR A 233 16.74 3.61 -5.78
N VAL A 234 17.97 3.11 -5.70
CA VAL A 234 18.25 1.78 -5.15
C VAL A 234 18.26 1.79 -3.63
N LEU A 235 18.82 2.83 -3.01
CA LEU A 235 18.87 2.96 -1.55
C LEU A 235 17.66 3.74 -1.03
N VAL A 236 16.87 3.06 -0.21
CA VAL A 236 15.72 3.64 0.51
C VAL A 236 15.94 3.47 2.00
N ARG A 237 15.03 4.01 2.81
CA ARG A 237 15.07 3.94 4.27
C ARG A 237 15.35 2.52 4.80
N GLU A 238 14.79 1.48 4.19
CA GLU A 238 14.99 0.08 4.59
C GLU A 238 16.43 -0.45 4.39
N HIS A 239 17.24 0.22 3.57
CA HIS A 239 18.64 -0.13 3.33
C HIS A 239 19.62 0.60 4.26
N VAL A 240 19.16 1.68 4.93
CA VAL A 240 19.99 2.49 5.82
C VAL A 240 20.11 1.83 7.21
N PRO A 241 21.32 1.74 7.79
CA PRO A 241 21.52 1.29 9.17
C PRO A 241 20.70 2.09 10.20
N THR A 242 20.15 1.40 11.20
CA THR A 242 19.27 2.02 12.21
C THR A 242 19.95 3.17 12.98
N SER A 243 21.26 3.08 13.21
CA SER A 243 22.06 4.15 13.84
C SER A 243 22.01 5.44 13.02
N LEU A 244 22.14 5.33 11.70
CA LEU A 244 22.16 6.45 10.76
C LEU A 244 20.77 7.04 10.49
N LEU A 245 19.68 6.32 10.80
CA LEU A 245 18.31 6.86 10.72
C LEU A 245 17.99 7.94 11.77
N LYS A 246 18.95 8.25 12.66
CA LYS A 246 18.90 9.39 13.58
C LYS A 246 19.58 10.65 13.01
N SER A 247 20.31 10.54 11.90
CA SER A 247 21.01 11.66 11.28
C SER A 247 20.08 12.48 10.39
N LYS A 248 20.01 13.80 10.60
CA LYS A 248 19.29 14.74 9.73
C LYS A 248 19.80 14.68 8.29
N GLU A 249 21.13 14.59 8.12
CA GLU A 249 21.80 14.58 6.81
C GLU A 249 21.41 13.40 5.94
N VAL A 250 21.27 12.22 6.55
CA VAL A 250 20.80 11.01 5.85
C VAL A 250 19.36 11.19 5.39
N TRP A 251 18.50 11.83 6.19
CA TRP A 251 17.11 12.12 5.81
C TRP A 251 16.99 13.16 4.70
N VAL A 252 17.90 14.15 4.63
CA VAL A 252 18.02 15.07 3.48
C VAL A 252 18.26 14.29 2.19
N GLY A 253 19.14 13.29 2.22
CA GLY A 253 19.36 12.39 1.07
C GLY A 253 18.11 11.58 0.71
N LEU A 254 17.48 10.96 1.72
CA LEU A 254 16.32 10.08 1.51
C LEU A 254 15.11 10.81 0.93
N MET A 255 14.83 12.05 1.35
CA MET A 255 13.57 12.71 1.00
C MET A 255 13.45 13.05 -0.48
N ARG A 256 14.57 13.32 -1.15
CA ARG A 256 14.61 13.68 -2.57
C ARG A 256 13.88 12.64 -3.44
N PHE A 257 14.18 11.37 -3.17
CA PHE A 257 13.68 10.24 -3.95
C PHE A 257 12.66 9.37 -3.22
N MET A 258 12.17 9.83 -2.07
CA MET A 258 11.21 9.07 -1.27
C MET A 258 9.88 8.87 -2.04
N PRO A 259 9.39 7.61 -2.16
CA PRO A 259 8.08 7.34 -2.74
C PRO A 259 6.94 8.01 -1.94
N MET A 260 5.87 8.44 -2.61
CA MET A 260 4.74 9.17 -1.99
C MET A 260 4.19 8.48 -0.73
N ALA A 261 3.86 7.19 -0.80
CA ALA A 261 3.34 6.45 0.35
C ALA A 261 4.37 6.29 1.51
N ALA A 262 5.67 6.40 1.23
CA ALA A 262 6.69 6.46 2.27
C ALA A 262 6.82 7.86 2.87
N MET A 263 6.74 8.91 2.03
CA MET A 263 6.75 10.31 2.45
C MET A 263 5.60 10.61 3.42
N LEU A 264 4.36 10.26 3.04
CA LEU A 264 3.15 10.46 3.85
C LEU A 264 3.26 9.82 5.25
N ARG A 265 3.85 8.62 5.35
CA ARG A 265 4.02 7.92 6.62
C ARG A 265 5.14 8.49 7.50
N ASN A 266 6.01 9.32 6.95
CA ASN A 266 7.19 9.85 7.65
C ASN A 266 7.16 11.38 7.83
N LEU A 267 6.06 12.08 7.50
CA LEU A 267 5.94 13.53 7.67
C LEU A 267 6.33 13.99 9.09
N GLY A 268 5.75 13.38 10.12
CA GLY A 268 6.10 13.71 11.51
C GLY A 268 7.57 13.43 11.87
N ARG A 269 8.19 12.40 11.27
CA ARG A 269 9.62 12.13 11.47
C ARG A 269 10.49 13.19 10.79
N MET A 270 10.14 13.61 9.58
CA MET A 270 10.86 14.67 8.87
C MET A 270 10.70 16.02 9.59
N SER A 271 9.51 16.35 10.08
CA SER A 271 9.30 17.53 10.93
C SER A 271 10.08 17.47 12.24
N SER A 272 10.21 16.30 12.87
CA SER A 272 11.03 16.17 14.09
C SER A 272 12.53 16.46 13.88
N PHE A 273 13.00 16.47 12.63
CA PHE A 273 14.36 16.87 12.25
C PHE A 273 14.46 18.31 11.74
N GLY A 274 13.36 19.07 11.73
CA GLY A 274 13.30 20.40 11.11
C GLY A 274 13.59 20.35 9.62
N LEU A 275 13.15 19.29 8.93
CA LEU A 275 13.26 19.17 7.47
C LEU A 275 12.04 19.73 6.74
N LEU A 276 10.97 20.00 7.49
CA LEU A 276 9.73 20.59 6.99
C LEU A 276 9.47 21.92 7.70
N ASP A 277 10.52 22.61 8.15
CA ASP A 277 10.38 23.96 8.70
C ASP A 277 10.07 24.95 7.56
N PHE A 278 9.57 26.12 7.91
CA PHE A 278 9.25 27.17 6.94
C PHE A 278 10.45 27.52 6.06
N ASP A 279 10.17 27.71 4.76
CA ASP A 279 11.11 28.03 3.68
C ASP A 279 12.22 26.98 3.47
N SER A 280 12.05 25.78 4.03
CA SER A 280 13.00 24.70 3.82
C SER A 280 12.81 24.04 2.45
N PHE A 281 13.91 23.53 1.90
CA PHE A 281 13.87 22.70 0.68
C PHE A 281 12.88 21.52 0.84
N GLY A 282 12.83 20.96 2.04
CA GLY A 282 12.01 19.80 2.30
C GLY A 282 10.51 20.09 2.37
N GLU A 283 10.13 21.25 2.89
CA GLU A 283 8.76 21.77 2.80
C GLU A 283 8.36 21.93 1.33
N THR A 284 9.14 22.69 0.56
CA THR A 284 8.86 22.97 -0.87
C THR A 284 8.69 21.67 -1.66
N LEU A 285 9.65 20.75 -1.56
CA LEU A 285 9.60 19.46 -2.24
C LEU A 285 8.36 18.63 -1.85
N THR A 286 7.96 18.67 -0.58
CA THR A 286 6.81 17.92 -0.07
C THR A 286 5.51 18.50 -0.63
N ILE A 287 5.37 19.83 -0.61
CA ILE A 287 4.20 20.54 -1.14
C ILE A 287 4.09 20.31 -2.65
N ASP A 288 5.18 20.43 -3.41
CA ASP A 288 5.19 20.18 -4.86
C ASP A 288 4.73 18.76 -5.21
N LYS A 289 5.20 17.77 -4.45
CA LYS A 289 4.78 16.38 -4.61
C LYS A 289 3.29 16.18 -4.30
N LEU A 290 2.77 16.84 -3.26
CA LEU A 290 1.36 16.76 -2.86
C LEU A 290 0.42 17.46 -3.85
N LYS A 291 0.86 18.58 -4.46
CA LYS A 291 0.07 19.33 -5.45
C LYS A 291 0.11 18.71 -6.86
N ASN A 292 0.94 17.70 -7.09
CA ASN A 292 1.09 17.06 -8.40
C ASN A 292 0.12 15.86 -8.57
N SER A 293 -0.96 16.07 -9.32
CA SER A 293 -1.98 15.04 -9.61
C SER A 293 -1.43 13.82 -10.34
N VAL A 294 -0.49 14.02 -11.28
CA VAL A 294 0.17 12.95 -12.05
C VAL A 294 0.97 12.04 -11.11
N LEU A 295 1.68 12.62 -10.13
CA LEU A 295 2.41 11.86 -9.11
C LEU A 295 1.49 11.12 -8.15
N LEU A 296 0.40 11.75 -7.70
CA LEU A 296 -0.60 11.11 -6.84
C LEU A 296 -1.24 9.90 -7.53
N LYS A 297 -1.66 10.06 -8.80
CA LYS A 297 -2.25 8.99 -9.62
C LYS A 297 -1.23 7.88 -9.90
N GLY A 298 -0.04 8.22 -10.36
CA GLY A 298 1.02 7.25 -10.68
C GLY A 298 1.55 6.49 -9.46
N ALA A 299 1.51 7.09 -8.27
CA ALA A 299 1.81 6.42 -7.01
C ALA A 299 0.59 5.72 -6.38
N ARG A 300 -0.57 5.78 -7.05
CA ARG A 300 -1.84 5.16 -6.64
C ARG A 300 -2.27 5.54 -5.22
N ILE A 301 -2.14 6.82 -4.89
CA ILE A 301 -2.51 7.35 -3.57
C ILE A 301 -4.03 7.51 -3.50
N HIS A 302 -4.66 6.72 -2.62
CA HIS A 302 -6.10 6.79 -2.38
C HIS A 302 -6.44 8.02 -1.50
N PRO A 303 -7.57 8.73 -1.74
CA PRO A 303 -7.97 9.90 -0.94
C PRO A 303 -7.94 9.67 0.57
N LEU A 304 -8.52 8.56 1.03
CA LEU A 304 -8.49 8.15 2.44
C LEU A 304 -7.07 8.04 3.03
N THR A 305 -6.05 7.74 2.22
CA THR A 305 -4.65 7.68 2.69
C THR A 305 -4.13 9.07 3.02
N LEU A 306 -4.52 10.09 2.26
CA LEU A 306 -4.16 11.49 2.51
C LEU A 306 -4.86 12.01 3.76
N LEU A 307 -6.15 11.71 3.92
CA LEU A 307 -6.91 12.07 5.11
C LEU A 307 -6.31 11.44 6.39
N VAL A 308 -5.96 10.15 6.34
CA VAL A 308 -5.28 9.48 7.45
C VAL A 308 -3.91 10.10 7.73
N ALA A 309 -3.17 10.50 6.69
CA ALA A 309 -1.86 11.13 6.84
C ALA A 309 -1.96 12.53 7.45
N GLU A 310 -2.92 13.34 7.02
CA GLU A 310 -3.21 14.67 7.55
C GLU A 310 -3.52 14.59 9.05
N LYS A 311 -4.53 13.81 9.44
CA LYS A 311 -4.87 13.64 10.86
C LYS A 311 -3.75 13.08 11.71
N ALA A 312 -2.95 12.17 11.15
CA ALA A 312 -1.80 11.64 11.86
C ALA A 312 -0.69 12.68 12.03
N TYR A 313 -0.51 13.58 11.06
CA TYR A 313 0.48 14.65 11.10
C TYR A 313 0.08 15.76 12.09
N SER A 314 -1.19 16.16 12.09
CA SER A 314 -1.73 17.20 12.99
C SER A 314 -1.80 16.80 14.46
N LYS A 315 -1.66 15.50 14.77
CA LYS A 315 -1.49 15.04 16.17
C LYS A 315 -0.18 15.50 16.80
N CYS A 316 0.81 15.98 16.03
CA CYS A 316 2.11 16.47 16.51
C CYS A 316 2.93 15.46 17.34
N ARG A 317 2.53 14.19 17.34
CA ARG A 317 3.18 13.10 18.07
C ARG A 317 2.90 11.76 17.40
N ASN A 318 3.87 10.85 17.48
CA ASN A 318 3.68 9.50 16.96
C ASN A 318 2.75 8.68 17.88
N LYS A 319 2.25 7.53 17.39
CA LYS A 319 1.36 6.64 18.16
C LYS A 319 1.95 6.18 19.51
N LYS A 320 3.28 6.09 19.61
CA LYS A 320 3.99 5.68 20.83
C LYS A 320 4.30 6.84 21.78
N GLY A 321 4.05 8.09 21.40
CA GLY A 321 4.44 9.30 22.13
C GLY A 321 5.93 9.61 22.17
N THR A 322 6.80 8.77 21.59
CA THR A 322 8.26 8.89 21.68
C THR A 322 8.87 9.95 20.76
N ILE A 323 8.13 10.39 19.75
CA ILE A 323 8.55 11.43 18.80
C ILE A 323 7.46 12.48 18.77
N GLN A 324 7.85 13.72 18.99
CA GLN A 324 7.01 14.91 18.86
C GLN A 324 7.57 15.80 17.76
N TRP A 325 6.72 16.61 17.15
CA TRP A 325 7.11 17.58 16.14
C TRP A 325 6.21 18.79 16.18
N LYS A 326 6.69 19.90 15.61
CA LYS A 326 5.87 21.07 15.32
C LYS A 326 5.17 20.84 13.97
N GLU A 327 3.86 21.03 13.92
CA GLU A 327 3.12 21.02 12.65
C GLU A 327 3.54 22.21 11.79
N ASN A 328 3.82 21.95 10.51
CA ASN A 328 3.90 22.99 9.50
C ASN A 328 2.51 23.14 8.84
N PRO A 329 1.84 24.31 8.97
CA PRO A 329 0.52 24.54 8.40
C PRO A 329 0.51 24.43 6.87
N ASN A 330 1.57 24.87 6.17
CA ASN A 330 1.64 24.77 4.70
C ASN A 330 1.62 23.31 4.23
N VAL A 331 2.27 22.42 4.97
CA VAL A 331 2.27 20.97 4.68
C VAL A 331 0.92 20.35 5.00
N ARG A 332 0.29 20.73 6.11
CA ARG A 332 -1.08 20.29 6.46
C ARG A 332 -2.08 20.73 5.39
N ASP A 333 -2.04 21.99 4.99
CA ASP A 333 -2.96 22.55 4.00
C ASP A 333 -2.72 21.91 2.62
N ALA A 334 -1.46 21.65 2.24
CA ALA A 334 -1.15 20.87 1.04
C ALA A 334 -1.67 19.42 1.09
N LEU A 335 -1.77 18.79 2.26
CA LEU A 335 -2.41 17.47 2.40
C LEU A 335 -3.92 17.54 2.18
N ARG A 336 -4.58 18.60 2.66
CA ARG A 336 -6.01 18.87 2.42
C ARG A 336 -6.28 19.14 0.94
N ASP A 337 -5.45 19.96 0.30
CA ASP A 337 -5.50 20.18 -1.14
C ASP A 337 -5.30 18.87 -1.93
N ALA A 338 -4.30 18.07 -1.55
CA ALA A 338 -4.02 16.79 -2.19
C ALA A 338 -5.19 15.81 -2.06
N PHE A 339 -5.87 15.80 -0.90
CA PHE A 339 -7.06 14.99 -0.68
C PHE A 339 -8.12 15.31 -1.74
N HIS A 340 -8.40 16.59 -1.98
CA HIS A 340 -9.33 17.01 -3.03
C HIS A 340 -8.82 16.74 -4.46
N LEU A 341 -7.53 16.97 -4.73
CA LEU A 341 -6.93 16.65 -6.03
C LEU A 341 -7.03 15.17 -6.38
N SER A 342 -6.97 14.30 -5.36
CA SER A 342 -7.08 12.86 -5.55
C SER A 342 -8.49 12.40 -5.97
N PHE A 343 -9.51 13.26 -5.87
CA PHE A 343 -10.89 12.96 -6.30
C PHE A 343 -11.02 12.87 -7.82
N LYS A 344 -10.23 13.66 -8.58
CA LYS A 344 -10.23 13.64 -10.06
C LYS A 344 -9.74 12.32 -10.66
N ASN A 345 -9.31 11.38 -9.82
CA ASN A 345 -8.99 10.01 -10.24
C ASN A 345 -10.23 9.11 -10.33
N VAL A 346 -11.43 9.62 -10.05
CA VAL A 346 -12.69 8.90 -10.07
C VAL A 346 -13.58 9.48 -11.18
N GLU A 347 -14.15 8.62 -12.02
CA GLU A 347 -15.00 9.02 -13.15
C GLU A 347 -16.44 9.30 -12.68
N ALA A 348 -17.04 10.37 -13.20
CA ALA A 348 -18.43 10.72 -12.94
C ALA A 348 -19.40 9.80 -13.70
N THR A 349 -20.53 9.50 -13.09
CA THR A 349 -21.61 8.72 -13.72
C THR A 349 -22.69 9.61 -14.33
N GLY A 350 -22.78 10.89 -13.93
CA GLY A 350 -23.78 11.84 -14.43
C GLY A 350 -25.19 11.56 -13.92
N LYS A 351 -25.35 10.70 -12.92
CA LYS A 351 -26.63 10.38 -12.31
C LYS A 351 -26.97 11.39 -11.20
N ARG A 352 -28.22 11.33 -10.75
CA ARG A 352 -28.72 12.10 -9.63
C ARG A 352 -28.51 11.31 -8.34
N PHE A 353 -27.83 11.90 -7.37
CA PHE A 353 -27.49 11.24 -6.11
C PHE A 353 -28.14 11.94 -4.93
N LEU A 354 -28.62 11.15 -3.97
CA LEU A 354 -28.86 11.57 -2.61
C LEU A 354 -27.95 10.76 -1.70
N LEU A 355 -27.01 11.43 -1.02
CA LEU A 355 -26.04 10.81 -0.12
C LEU A 355 -26.47 11.05 1.32
N ALA A 356 -26.93 10.00 1.98
CA ALA A 356 -27.40 10.07 3.36
C ALA A 356 -26.35 9.56 4.35
N ILE A 357 -25.84 10.44 5.21
CA ILE A 357 -24.85 10.11 6.24
C ILE A 357 -25.57 9.72 7.53
N CYS A 358 -25.31 8.50 7.98
CA CYS A 358 -25.85 7.96 9.22
C CYS A 358 -25.05 8.48 10.42
N ILE A 359 -25.69 9.23 11.32
CA ILE A 359 -25.07 9.83 12.54
C ILE A 359 -25.56 9.16 13.84
N SER A 360 -26.28 8.05 13.74
CA SER A 360 -26.94 7.36 14.84
C SER A 360 -26.04 6.46 15.70
N ASP A 361 -24.77 6.28 15.33
CA ASP A 361 -23.82 5.47 16.09
C ASP A 361 -22.97 6.36 17.01
N PRO A 362 -23.26 6.40 18.32
CA PRO A 362 -22.50 7.20 19.28
C PRO A 362 -21.09 6.65 19.52
N GLU A 363 -20.83 5.35 19.28
CA GLU A 363 -19.49 4.77 19.44
C GLU A 363 -18.56 5.16 18.28
N ASN A 364 -19.15 5.44 17.11
CA ASN A 364 -18.48 5.91 15.91
C ASN A 364 -17.16 5.16 15.64
N PRO A 365 -17.24 3.85 15.33
CA PRO A 365 -16.10 2.96 15.35
C PRO A 365 -15.03 3.38 14.34
N HIS A 366 -13.78 3.03 14.64
CA HIS A 366 -12.68 3.29 13.73
C HIS A 366 -12.74 2.43 12.49
N VAL A 367 -12.53 3.04 11.33
CA VAL A 367 -12.59 2.33 10.05
C VAL A 367 -11.23 1.75 9.69
N ASN A 368 -11.26 0.56 9.07
CA ASN A 368 -10.08 -0.07 8.48
C ASN A 368 -8.94 -0.30 9.50
N GLY A 369 -9.26 -0.49 10.79
CA GLY A 369 -8.27 -0.71 11.85
C GLY A 369 -7.30 0.46 12.07
N THR A 370 -7.68 1.68 11.67
CA THR A 370 -6.86 2.89 11.81
C THR A 370 -7.47 3.80 12.89
N PRO A 371 -6.76 4.10 13.99
CA PRO A 371 -7.29 4.91 15.11
C PRO A 371 -7.31 6.42 14.80
N SER A 372 -7.17 6.81 13.54
CA SER A 372 -7.12 8.22 13.13
C SER A 372 -8.33 8.63 12.32
N ILE A 373 -9.21 7.70 11.96
CA ILE A 373 -10.45 8.02 11.28
C ILE A 373 -11.61 7.19 11.83
N THR A 374 -12.76 7.83 12.05
CA THR A 374 -14.01 7.18 12.47
C THR A 374 -14.91 6.85 11.27
N ALA A 375 -15.99 6.10 11.50
CA ALA A 375 -16.98 5.75 10.48
C ALA A 375 -17.67 6.98 9.90
N LEU A 376 -18.06 7.92 10.76
CA LEU A 376 -18.66 9.19 10.35
C LEU A 376 -17.71 10.02 9.48
N GLU A 377 -16.43 10.09 9.87
CA GLU A 377 -15.42 10.84 9.12
C GLU A 377 -15.15 10.22 7.76
N ALA A 378 -15.10 8.89 7.68
CA ALA A 378 -15.00 8.19 6.40
C ALA A 378 -16.25 8.42 5.53
N ALA A 379 -17.46 8.36 6.10
CA ALA A 379 -18.71 8.60 5.37
C ALA A 379 -18.79 10.05 4.85
N ALA A 380 -18.47 11.04 5.67
CA ALA A 380 -18.42 12.44 5.28
C ALA A 380 -17.37 12.68 4.19
N ALA A 381 -16.19 12.09 4.31
CA ALA A 381 -15.16 12.17 3.27
C ALA A 381 -15.65 11.58 1.93
N MET A 382 -16.33 10.42 1.95
CA MET A 382 -16.89 9.81 0.73
C MET A 382 -18.05 10.61 0.14
N ALA A 383 -18.88 11.26 0.98
CA ALA A 383 -19.92 12.15 0.53
C ALA A 383 -19.34 13.37 -0.20
N LEU A 384 -18.31 13.99 0.38
CA LEU A 384 -17.58 15.11 -0.24
C LEU A 384 -16.90 14.72 -1.55
N VAL A 385 -16.29 13.53 -1.63
CA VAL A 385 -15.70 13.01 -2.87
C VAL A 385 -16.78 12.95 -3.95
N THR A 386 -17.89 12.29 -3.65
CA THR A 386 -18.96 12.03 -4.62
C THR A 386 -19.63 13.34 -5.06
N ARG A 387 -19.93 14.25 -4.13
CA ARG A 387 -20.52 15.57 -4.43
C ARG A 387 -19.66 16.45 -5.33
N ARG A 388 -18.34 16.35 -5.22
CA ARG A 388 -17.41 17.08 -6.09
C ARG A 388 -17.26 16.47 -7.48
N ILE A 389 -17.61 15.19 -7.65
CA ILE A 389 -17.56 14.49 -8.94
C ILE A 389 -18.91 14.60 -9.65
N GLU A 390 -20.02 14.45 -8.92
CA GLU A 390 -21.39 14.44 -9.44
C GLU A 390 -22.04 15.81 -9.23
N THR A 391 -22.45 16.44 -10.34
CA THR A 391 -23.05 17.79 -10.32
C THR A 391 -24.41 17.80 -9.63
N ASP A 392 -25.23 16.76 -9.87
CA ASP A 392 -26.56 16.57 -9.28
C ASP A 392 -26.47 15.58 -8.10
N CYS A 393 -26.07 16.12 -6.95
CA CYS A 393 -25.85 15.34 -5.75
C CYS A 393 -26.26 16.16 -4.53
N ASP A 394 -27.23 15.68 -3.77
CA ASP A 394 -27.59 16.22 -2.47
C ASP A 394 -26.94 15.37 -1.37
N ILE A 395 -26.54 16.02 -0.28
CA ILE A 395 -26.06 15.33 0.93
C ILE A 395 -27.05 15.63 2.04
N VAL A 396 -27.41 14.61 2.83
CA VAL A 396 -28.25 14.74 4.02
C VAL A 396 -27.62 13.97 5.18
N ALA A 397 -27.89 14.37 6.41
CA ALA A 397 -27.54 13.61 7.60
C ALA A 397 -28.82 13.11 8.27
N PHE A 398 -28.81 11.88 8.77
CA PHE A 398 -29.98 11.30 9.43
C PHE A 398 -29.61 10.52 10.69
N SER A 399 -30.45 10.66 11.70
CA SER A 399 -30.44 9.82 12.90
C SER A 399 -31.82 9.17 13.08
N GLY A 400 -32.09 8.63 14.27
CA GLY A 400 -33.37 8.03 14.60
C GLY A 400 -34.52 8.96 14.88
N ILE A 401 -35.72 8.36 14.93
CA ILE A 401 -36.98 9.02 15.28
C ILE A 401 -37.04 9.24 16.82
N GLN A 402 -37.37 10.46 17.27
CA GLN A 402 -37.80 10.71 18.66
C GLN A 402 -39.32 10.49 18.85
N SER A 403 -40.16 10.68 17.82
CA SER A 403 -41.60 10.35 17.83
C SER A 403 -42.19 10.13 16.41
N THR A 404 -43.29 9.37 16.32
CA THR A 404 -43.97 8.96 15.07
C THR A 404 -44.48 10.10 14.18
N GLU A 405 -44.50 11.34 14.65
CA GLU A 405 -45.05 12.49 13.95
C GLU A 405 -43.97 13.37 13.29
N HIS A 406 -42.70 13.24 13.68
CA HIS A 406 -41.59 14.02 13.13
C HIS A 406 -40.34 13.16 12.92
N PRO A 407 -40.04 12.71 11.68
CA PRO A 407 -38.77 12.06 11.41
C PRO A 407 -37.64 13.07 11.65
N ASN A 408 -36.66 12.68 12.47
CA ASN A 408 -35.49 13.51 12.81
C ASN A 408 -34.50 13.48 11.63
N ILE A 409 -34.94 14.02 10.50
CA ILE A 409 -34.11 14.22 9.33
C ILE A 409 -33.81 15.70 9.31
N THR A 410 -32.59 16.03 9.72
CA THR A 410 -32.11 17.38 9.52
C THR A 410 -31.52 17.42 8.13
N ASN A 411 -32.27 18.01 7.20
CA ASN A 411 -31.74 18.34 5.88
C ASN A 411 -30.48 19.17 6.08
N PHE A 412 -29.36 18.63 5.63
CA PHE A 412 -28.08 19.27 5.76
C PHE A 412 -27.48 19.48 4.38
N SER A 413 -28.00 20.48 3.66
CA SER A 413 -27.50 20.83 2.33
C SER A 413 -26.07 21.36 2.47
N ILE A 414 -25.10 20.58 1.99
CA ILE A 414 -23.72 21.02 1.75
C ILE A 414 -23.72 21.74 0.40
N SER A 415 -23.32 23.01 0.38
CA SER A 415 -23.30 23.79 -0.86
C SER A 415 -22.16 23.33 -1.77
N PRO A 416 -22.39 23.15 -3.08
CA PRO A 416 -21.35 22.76 -4.05
C PRO A 416 -20.26 23.81 -4.27
N GLU A 417 -20.55 25.08 -4.03
CA GLU A 417 -19.77 26.22 -4.54
C GLU A 417 -18.90 26.89 -3.48
N ALA A 418 -19.13 26.58 -2.19
CA ALA A 418 -18.32 27.13 -1.12
C ALA A 418 -17.06 26.28 -0.92
N CYS A 419 -15.89 26.86 -1.18
CA CYS A 419 -14.59 26.36 -0.74
C CYS A 419 -14.50 26.21 0.81
N GLU A 420 -15.54 26.63 1.53
CA GLU A 420 -15.65 26.69 3.00
C GLU A 420 -16.20 25.40 3.64
N ASP A 421 -16.83 24.50 2.88
CA ASP A 421 -17.29 23.20 3.38
C ASP A 421 -16.14 22.16 3.30
N ASP A 422 -15.11 22.35 4.12
CA ASP A 422 -14.08 21.34 4.41
C ASP A 422 -14.71 20.15 5.17
N LEU A 423 -14.02 19.01 5.22
CA LEU A 423 -14.42 17.85 6.02
C LEU A 423 -14.78 18.24 7.46
N ASP A 424 -14.01 19.18 8.04
CA ASP A 424 -14.25 19.70 9.39
C ASP A 424 -15.61 20.41 9.50
N ALA A 425 -16.05 21.15 8.48
CA ALA A 425 -17.36 21.79 8.45
C ALA A 425 -18.49 20.76 8.42
N VAL A 426 -18.37 19.74 7.54
CA VAL A 426 -19.36 18.64 7.49
C VAL A 426 -19.46 17.92 8.83
N LEU A 427 -18.33 17.66 9.47
CA LEU A 427 -18.29 17.01 10.78
C LEU A 427 -18.86 17.87 11.90
N ASP A 428 -18.54 19.17 11.94
CA ASP A 428 -19.12 20.12 12.90
C ASP A 428 -20.65 20.19 12.74
N LYS A 429 -21.14 20.27 11.51
CA LYS A 429 -22.57 20.23 11.18
C LYS A 429 -23.21 18.91 11.64
N CYS A 430 -22.59 17.75 11.39
CA CYS A 430 -23.07 16.46 11.88
C CYS A 430 -23.08 16.36 13.42
N SER A 431 -22.11 16.96 14.11
CA SER A 431 -21.97 16.90 15.57
C SER A 431 -23.08 17.65 16.33
N LYS A 432 -23.70 18.63 15.68
CA LYS A 432 -24.79 19.45 16.24
C LYS A 432 -26.15 18.74 16.16
N LEU A 433 -26.23 17.59 15.51
CA LEU A 433 -27.48 16.86 15.31
C LEU A 433 -27.73 15.87 16.44
N PRO A 434 -29.01 15.71 16.88
CA PRO A 434 -29.35 14.77 17.94
C PRO A 434 -29.15 13.32 17.46
N CYS A 435 -28.42 12.52 18.26
CA CYS A 435 -28.22 11.10 18.00
C CYS A 435 -29.40 10.28 18.54
N ALA A 436 -29.98 9.42 17.69
CA ALA A 436 -31.13 8.57 18.00
C ALA A 436 -31.07 7.25 17.20
N LYS A 437 -31.93 6.27 17.51
CA LYS A 437 -31.95 4.93 16.89
C LYS A 437 -32.08 4.93 15.36
N THR A 438 -31.09 4.44 14.64
CA THR A 438 -31.03 4.41 13.16
C THR A 438 -32.35 4.06 12.46
N ASN A 439 -32.85 4.95 11.60
CA ASN A 439 -33.90 4.63 10.63
C ASN A 439 -33.34 4.76 9.20
N ILE A 440 -32.97 3.65 8.57
CA ILE A 440 -32.39 3.65 7.22
C ILE A 440 -33.39 3.99 6.11
N ALA A 441 -34.70 3.98 6.39
CA ALA A 441 -35.74 4.32 5.41
C ALA A 441 -35.98 5.83 5.31
N ALA A 442 -35.57 6.59 6.32
CA ALA A 442 -35.77 8.03 6.42
C ALA A 442 -35.34 8.81 5.15
N PRO A 443 -34.15 8.59 4.56
CA PRO A 443 -33.73 9.32 3.37
C PRO A 443 -34.49 8.99 2.08
N ILE A 444 -35.30 7.94 2.06
CA ILE A 444 -36.09 7.51 0.88
C ILE A 444 -37.54 8.00 0.97
N ILE A 445 -38.04 8.14 2.19
CA ILE A 445 -39.44 8.52 2.47
C ILE A 445 -39.64 10.04 2.35
N LEU A 446 -38.60 10.83 2.59
CA LEU A 446 -38.54 12.24 2.21
C LEU A 446 -38.25 12.40 0.72
#